data_AF-A0A523NAR9-F1
#
_entry.id   AF-A0A523NAR9-F1
#
_cell.length_a   1.000
_cell.length_b   1.000
_cell.length_c   1.000
_cell.angle_alpha   90.00
_cell.angle_beta   90.00
_cell.angle_gamma   90.00
#
_symmetry.space_group_name_H-M   'P 1'
#
loop_
_entity.id
_entity.type
_entity.pdbx_description
1 polymer ?
#
loop_
_entity_poly.entity_id
_entity_poly.type
_entity_poly.pdbx_seq_one_letter_code
_entity_poly.pdbx_strand_id
1 'polypeptide(L)' 'WWYRDLRRYGTVPHAGFGLGFERTVQYATGMANIRDVIPFPRTPNNADF' A
#
# COMPACT_ATOMS: atom_id res chain seq x y z
N TRP A 1 -10.54 18.14 11.58
CA TRP A 1 -10.66 19.54 11.15
C TRP A 1 -10.18 19.67 9.70
N TRP A 2 -8.91 19.42 9.37
CA TRP A 2 -8.37 19.50 7.99
C TRP A 2 -9.14 18.70 6.90
N TYR A 3 -9.49 17.42 7.15
CA TYR A 3 -10.15 16.58 6.13
C TYR A 3 -11.57 17.07 5.79
N ARG A 4 -12.23 17.74 6.75
CA ARG A 4 -13.57 18.31 6.54
C ARG A 4 -13.50 19.63 5.77
N ASP A 5 -12.44 20.39 5.94
CA ASP A 5 -12.23 21.65 5.22
C ASP A 5 -12.08 21.41 3.71
N LEU A 6 -11.50 20.27 3.31
CA LEU A 6 -11.46 19.82 1.91
C LEU A 6 -12.84 19.65 1.26
N ARG A 7 -13.90 19.49 2.06
CA ARG A 7 -15.29 19.39 1.58
C ARG A 7 -16.07 20.70 1.68
N ARG A 8 -15.54 21.68 2.42
CA ARG A 8 -16.23 22.94 2.73
C ARG A 8 -15.95 24.03 1.70
N TYR A 9 -14.76 24.06 1.12
CA TYR A 9 -14.32 25.11 0.19
C TYR A 9 -14.10 24.55 -1.22
N GLY A 10 -15.20 24.30 -1.95
CA GLY A 10 -15.14 23.85 -3.35
C GLY A 10 -14.84 22.36 -3.53
N THR A 11 -15.64 21.48 -2.91
CA THR A 11 -15.52 20.04 -3.13
C THR A 11 -15.82 19.69 -4.59
N VAL A 12 -15.00 18.81 -5.17
CA VAL A 12 -15.22 18.23 -6.50
C VAL A 12 -15.59 16.76 -6.37
N PRO A 13 -16.35 16.16 -7.30
CA PRO A 13 -16.45 14.72 -7.41
C PRO A 13 -15.05 14.14 -7.69
N HIS A 14 -14.57 13.24 -6.84
CA HIS A 14 -13.26 12.60 -6.97
C HIS A 14 -13.39 11.14 -6.58
N ALA A 15 -12.59 10.30 -7.22
CA ALA A 15 -12.43 8.89 -6.93
C ALA A 15 -10.94 8.56 -6.95
N GLY A 16 -10.56 7.47 -6.28
CA GLY A 16 -9.18 6.99 -6.26
C GLY A 16 -9.15 5.52 -5.88
N PHE A 17 -8.01 4.88 -6.13
CA PHE A 17 -7.76 3.50 -5.72
C PHE A 17 -6.39 3.39 -5.06
N GLY A 18 -6.20 2.33 -4.28
CA GLY A 18 -4.92 1.96 -3.71
C GLY A 18 -4.50 0.60 -4.24
N LEU A 19 -3.20 0.44 -4.48
CA LEU A 19 -2.60 -0.81 -4.95
C LEU A 19 -1.46 -1.20 -4.01
N GLY A 20 -1.48 -2.45 -3.54
CA GLY A 20 -0.39 -3.01 -2.74
C GLY A 20 0.76 -3.41 -3.66
N PHE A 21 1.83 -2.63 -3.67
CA PHE A 21 2.95 -2.80 -4.59
C PHE A 21 3.56 -4.21 -4.50
N GLU A 22 3.78 -4.70 -3.29
CA GLU A 22 4.33 -6.02 -3.01
C GLU A 22 3.43 -7.14 -3.54
N ARG A 23 2.11 -6.98 -3.45
CA ARG A 23 1.14 -7.95 -4.00
C ARG A 23 1.14 -7.93 -5.53
N THR A 24 1.35 -6.78 -6.15
CA THR A 24 1.49 -6.69 -7.61
C THR A 24 2.78 -7.36 -8.08
N VAL A 25 3.90 -7.16 -7.37
CA VAL A 25 5.15 -7.86 -7.66
C VAL A 25 4.99 -9.37 -7.47
N GLN A 26 4.31 -9.79 -6.40
CA GLN A 26 3.99 -11.21 -6.15
C GLN A 26 3.19 -11.82 -7.29
N TYR A 27 2.16 -11.14 -7.77
CA TYR A 27 1.37 -11.60 -8.91
C TYR A 27 2.21 -11.68 -10.19
N ALA A 28 3.04 -10.67 -10.47
CA ALA A 28 3.86 -10.62 -11.67
C ALA A 28 4.99 -11.68 -11.68
N THR A 29 5.54 -12.02 -10.52
CA THR A 29 6.66 -12.97 -10.36
C THR A 29 6.22 -14.40 -10.06
N GLY A 30 4.96 -14.62 -9.68
CA GLY A 30 4.43 -15.95 -9.34
C GLY A 30 4.88 -16.48 -7.97
N MET A 31 5.48 -15.63 -7.13
CA MET A 31 5.99 -16.03 -5.81
C MET A 31 4.85 -16.37 -4.84
N ALA A 32 4.98 -17.46 -4.08
CA ALA A 32 3.93 -17.91 -3.16
C ALA A 32 3.84 -17.06 -1.88
N ASN A 33 4.92 -16.36 -1.50
CA ASN A 33 4.98 -15.57 -0.26
C ASN A 33 5.35 -14.11 -0.53
N ILE A 34 4.68 -13.18 0.17
CA ILE A 34 4.92 -11.74 0.09
C ILE A 34 6.29 -11.33 0.68
N ARG A 35 6.89 -12.18 1.52
CA ARG A 35 8.23 -11.93 2.07
C ARG A 35 9.32 -12.03 1.01
N ASP A 36 9.08 -12.81 -0.05
CA ASP A 36 10.09 -13.08 -1.07
C ASP A 36 10.11 -12.01 -2.18
N VAL A 37 9.17 -11.05 -2.12
CA VAL A 37 9.01 -9.96 -3.10
C VAL A 37 9.44 -8.60 -2.53
N ILE A 38 10.06 -8.60 -1.35
CA ILE A 38 10.65 -7.43 -0.70
C ILE A 38 12.06 -7.83 -0.23
N PRO A 39 13.10 -7.00 -0.44
CA PRO A 39 14.45 -7.34 -0.01
C PRO A 39 14.60 -7.61 1.49
N PHE A 40 13.91 -6.83 2.34
CA PHE A 40 14.03 -6.89 3.79
C PHE A 40 12.64 -6.95 4.46
N PRO A 41 11.98 -8.12 4.47
CA PRO A 41 10.61 -8.24 4.95
C PRO A 41 10.52 -8.09 6.48
N ARG A 42 9.62 -7.21 6.93
CA ARG A 42 9.35 -6.99 8.36
C ARG A 42 8.10 -7.76 8.77
N THR A 43 8.24 -8.65 9.73
CA THR A 43 7.12 -9.43 10.29
C THR A 43 7.19 -9.50 11.81
N PRO A 44 6.15 -9.95 12.53
CA PRO A 44 6.21 -10.04 13.99
C PRO A 44 7.47 -10.78 14.44
N ASN A 45 8.22 -10.16 15.36
CA ASN A 45 9.52 -10.64 15.88
C ASN A 45 10.65 -10.82 14.84
N ASN A 46 10.55 -10.23 13.64
CA ASN A 46 11.59 -10.32 12.61
C ASN A 46 11.91 -8.93 12.03
N ALA A 47 13.12 -8.44 12.31
CA ALA A 47 13.58 -7.10 11.96
C ALA A 47 15.07 -7.05 11.56
N ASP A 48 15.58 -8.13 11.01
CA ASP A 48 16.95 -8.21 10.50
C ASP A 48 17.05 -7.68 9.05
N PHE A 49 18.27 -7.56 8.56
CA PHE A 49 18.59 -7.29 7.15
C PHE A 49 18.87 -8.64 6.47
#